data_AF-A0A098ME34-F1
#
_entry.id   AF-A0A098ME34-F1
#
_cell.length_a   1.000
_cell.length_b   1.000
_cell.length_c   1.000
_cell.angle_alpha   90.00
_cell.angle_beta   90.00
_cell.angle_gamma   90.00
#
_symmetry.space_group_name_H-M   'P 1'
#
loop_
_entity.id
_entity.type
_entity.pdbx_description
1 polymer ?
#
loop_
_entity_poly.entity_id
_entity_poly.type
_entity_poly.pdbx_seq_one_letter_code
_entity_poly.pdbx_strand_id
1 'polypeptide(L)'
;MSAKLITLVFMYDPEDEEPLSETLPAYLIGEDRALFVSEGLLWAHEVRRSEVDPEYFTASNEDAGTILAENVAADVIPALIERWAAITALEFIVRDLVAAPLLELNLEL
;
A
#
# COMPACT_ATOMS: atom_id res chain seq x y z
N MET A 1 -0.79 -0.32 15.19
CA MET A 1 -1.13 -1.02 13.94
C MET A 1 -0.11 -2.13 13.76
N SER A 2 -0.51 -3.40 13.63
CA SER A 2 0.44 -4.50 13.34
C SER A 2 0.29 -4.83 11.87
N ALA A 3 1.35 -4.59 11.09
CA ALA A 3 1.38 -5.02 9.69
C ALA A 3 1.98 -6.42 9.60
N LYS A 4 1.37 -7.28 8.79
CA LYS A 4 1.83 -8.66 8.62
C LYS A 4 2.38 -8.83 7.21
N LEU A 5 3.60 -9.34 7.08
CA LEU A 5 4.13 -9.77 5.78
C LEU A 5 3.29 -10.95 5.26
N ILE A 6 2.84 -10.84 4.01
CA ILE A 6 2.03 -11.82 3.30
C ILE A 6 2.59 -12.03 1.89
N THR A 7 2.21 -13.15 1.28
CA THR A 7 2.46 -13.40 -0.14
C THR A 7 1.21 -13.02 -0.93
N LEU A 8 1.36 -12.05 -1.83
CA LEU A 8 0.29 -11.56 -2.68
C LEU A 8 0.45 -12.11 -4.09
N VAL A 9 -0.62 -12.67 -4.64
CA VAL A 9 -0.74 -12.97 -6.07
C VAL A 9 -1.57 -11.85 -6.69
N PHE A 10 -0.92 -10.98 -7.45
CA PHE A 10 -1.57 -9.88 -8.14
C PHE A 10 -1.94 -10.32 -9.56
N MET A 11 -3.21 -10.17 -9.93
CA MET A 11 -3.73 -10.53 -11.24
C MET A 11 -3.92 -9.27 -12.08
N TYR A 12 -3.16 -9.17 -13.17
CA TYR A 12 -3.32 -8.13 -14.17
C TYR A 12 -4.47 -8.54 -15.09
N ASP A 13 -5.40 -7.62 -15.34
CA ASP A 13 -6.46 -7.83 -16.32
C ASP A 13 -5.86 -7.76 -17.73
N PRO A 14 -5.87 -8.85 -18.51
CA PRO A 14 -5.41 -8.81 -19.88
C PRO A 14 -6.53 -8.28 -20.77
N GLU A 15 -6.30 -7.16 -21.45
CA GLU A 15 -7.30 -6.60 -22.36
C GLU A 15 -7.64 -7.55 -23.55
N ASP A 16 -6.83 -8.60 -23.84
CA ASP A 16 -7.10 -9.62 -24.87
C ASP A 16 -6.17 -10.89 -24.83
N GLU A 17 -5.50 -11.19 -23.71
CA GLU A 17 -4.52 -12.32 -23.56
C GLU A 17 -4.80 -13.22 -22.33
N GLU A 18 -4.01 -14.28 -22.10
CA GLU A 18 -4.08 -15.05 -20.85
C GLU A 18 -3.79 -14.15 -19.64
N PRO A 19 -4.50 -14.32 -18.49
CA PRO A 19 -4.30 -13.49 -17.32
C PRO A 19 -2.85 -13.57 -16.84
N LEU A 20 -2.18 -12.42 -16.86
CA LEU A 20 -0.84 -12.28 -16.31
C LEU A 20 -0.97 -12.16 -14.79
N SER A 21 -0.19 -12.96 -14.06
CA SER A 21 -0.15 -12.89 -12.61
C SER A 21 1.29 -12.77 -12.14
N GLU A 22 1.50 -12.02 -11.06
CA GLU A 22 2.79 -11.88 -10.42
C GLU A 22 2.66 -12.17 -8.92
N THR A 23 3.67 -12.82 -8.34
CA THR A 23 3.71 -13.10 -6.90
C THR A 23 4.69 -12.14 -6.23
N LEU A 24 4.18 -11.31 -5.32
CA LEU A 24 4.91 -10.22 -4.66
C LEU A 24 4.90 -10.39 -3.14
N PRO A 25 5.93 -9.91 -2.44
CA PRO A 25 5.80 -9.61 -1.01
C PRO A 25 4.87 -8.41 -0.80
N ALA A 26 3.93 -8.53 0.13
CA ALA A 26 3.05 -7.43 0.53
C ALA A 26 2.88 -7.37 2.05
N TYR A 27 2.45 -6.23 2.57
CA TYR A 27 2.21 -6.02 4.00
C TYR A 27 0.72 -5.77 4.21
N LEU A 28 0.04 -6.71 4.87
CA LEU A 28 -1.37 -6.57 5.24
C LEU A 28 -1.52 -5.45 6.27
N ILE A 29 -2.35 -4.46 5.95
CA ILE A 29 -2.72 -3.31 6.77
C ILE A 29 -4.22 -3.38 7.04
N GLY A 30 -4.60 -3.69 8.27
CA GLY A 30 -6.00 -3.93 8.61
C GLY A 30 -6.45 -5.34 8.24
N GLU A 31 -7.72 -5.50 7.86
CA GLU A 31 -8.33 -6.81 7.60
C GLU A 31 -8.30 -7.20 6.11
N ASP A 32 -8.32 -6.23 5.21
CA ASP A 32 -8.63 -6.41 3.79
C ASP A 32 -7.77 -5.56 2.85
N ARG A 33 -6.72 -4.89 3.34
CA ARG A 33 -5.83 -4.06 2.52
C ARG A 33 -4.39 -4.47 2.67
N ALA A 34 -3.61 -4.34 1.60
CA ALA A 34 -2.17 -4.55 1.65
C ALA A 34 -1.40 -3.42 0.97
N LEU A 35 -0.19 -3.19 1.47
CA LEU A 35 0.82 -2.36 0.84
C LEU A 35 1.81 -3.25 0.09
N PHE A 36 2.10 -2.90 -1.16
CA PHE A 36 3.14 -3.56 -1.94
C PHE A 36 3.72 -2.59 -2.97
N VAL A 37 4.88 -2.94 -3.52
CA VAL A 37 5.45 -2.23 -4.66
C VAL A 37 5.38 -3.13 -5.88
N SER A 38 4.78 -2.62 -6.96
CA SER A 38 4.84 -3.22 -8.29
C SER A 38 5.19 -2.12 -9.29
N GLU A 39 6.10 -2.41 -10.23
CA GLU A 39 6.56 -1.46 -11.25
C GLU A 39 7.06 -0.11 -10.69
N GLY A 40 7.61 -0.11 -9.47
CA GLY A 40 8.09 1.11 -8.79
C GLY A 40 6.97 1.98 -8.20
N LEU A 41 5.71 1.53 -8.24
CA LEU A 41 4.56 2.19 -7.65
C LEU A 41 4.25 1.59 -6.28
N LEU A 42 4.05 2.44 -5.27
CA LEU A 42 3.56 2.03 -3.96
C LEU A 42 2.04 1.94 -3.98
N TRP A 43 1.51 0.73 -3.91
CA TRP A 43 0.08 0.48 -3.87
C TRP A 43 -0.43 0.34 -2.45
N ALA A 44 -1.63 0.85 -2.20
CA ALA A 44 -2.52 0.42 -1.13
C ALA A 44 -3.77 -0.19 -1.79
N HIS A 45 -3.89 -1.50 -1.70
CA HIS A 45 -4.88 -2.26 -2.48
C HIS A 45 -5.75 -3.12 -1.58
N GLU A 46 -7.04 -3.24 -1.93
CA GLU A 46 -7.87 -4.30 -1.38
C GLU A 46 -7.30 -5.67 -1.77
N VAL A 47 -7.25 -6.59 -0.81
CA VAL A 47 -6.78 -7.96 -0.96
C VAL A 47 -7.77 -8.92 -0.34
N ARG A 48 -7.90 -10.11 -0.92
CA ARG A 48 -8.70 -11.21 -0.36
C ARG A 48 -7.80 -12.37 0.00
N ARG A 49 -8.11 -13.06 1.09
CA ARG A 49 -7.42 -14.30 1.42
C ARG A 49 -7.88 -15.39 0.45
N SER A 50 -6.95 -16.15 -0.12
CA SER A 50 -7.29 -17.25 -1.02
C SER A 50 -8.09 -18.33 -0.30
N GLU A 51 -9.16 -18.82 -0.94
CA GLU A 51 -10.00 -19.91 -0.42
C GLU A 51 -9.33 -21.29 -0.63
N VAL A 52 -8.46 -21.39 -1.64
CA VAL A 52 -7.77 -22.63 -2.02
C VAL A 52 -6.51 -22.82 -1.18
N ASP A 53 -5.78 -21.74 -0.94
CA ASP A 53 -4.57 -21.74 -0.12
C ASP A 53 -4.57 -20.55 0.85
N PRO A 54 -4.90 -20.79 2.14
CA PRO A 54 -4.99 -19.73 3.14
C PRO A 54 -3.66 -19.03 3.46
N GLU A 55 -2.52 -19.47 2.92
CA GLU A 55 -1.23 -18.79 3.06
C GLU A 55 -1.10 -17.60 2.09
N TYR A 56 -1.91 -17.56 1.04
CA TYR A 56 -1.85 -16.53 0.00
C TYR A 56 -3.00 -15.53 0.09
N PHE A 57 -2.71 -14.35 -0.42
CA PHE A 57 -3.69 -13.31 -0.69
C PHE A 57 -3.72 -13.02 -2.19
N THR A 58 -4.86 -12.57 -2.68
CA THR A 58 -5.08 -12.22 -4.08
C THR A 58 -5.61 -10.79 -4.19
N ALA A 59 -5.19 -10.07 -5.23
CA ALA A 59 -5.78 -8.82 -5.66
C ALA A 59 -5.79 -8.77 -7.19
N SER A 60 -6.70 -8.00 -7.77
CA SER A 60 -6.72 -7.72 -9.20
C SER A 60 -6.84 -6.22 -9.49
N ASN A 61 -6.59 -5.83 -10.73
CA ASN A 61 -6.85 -4.47 -11.21
C ASN A 61 -8.31 -4.00 -11.02
N GLU A 62 -9.25 -4.92 -10.89
CA GLU A 62 -10.68 -4.60 -10.66
C GLU A 62 -10.97 -4.25 -9.19
N ASP A 63 -10.13 -4.69 -8.26
CA ASP A 63 -10.30 -4.40 -6.84
C ASP A 63 -9.90 -2.93 -6.53
N ALA A 64 -10.37 -2.39 -5.40
CA ALA A 64 -10.12 -1.00 -5.06
C ALA A 64 -8.64 -0.76 -4.69
N GLY A 65 -7.91 -0.06 -5.55
CA GLY A 65 -6.50 0.32 -5.37
C GLY A 65 -6.27 1.83 -5.32
N THR A 66 -5.23 2.26 -4.62
CA THR A 66 -4.71 3.63 -4.68
C THR A 66 -3.19 3.61 -4.73
N ILE A 67 -2.62 4.38 -5.65
CA ILE A 67 -1.18 4.63 -5.71
C ILE A 67 -0.86 5.74 -4.70
N LEU A 68 0.02 5.43 -3.75
CA LEU A 68 0.44 6.37 -2.71
C LEU A 68 1.71 7.14 -3.10
N ALA A 69 2.57 6.52 -3.91
CA ALA A 69 3.84 7.09 -4.34
C ALA A 69 4.36 6.37 -5.59
N GLU A 70 5.27 7.01 -6.32
CA GLU A 70 5.94 6.49 -7.51
C GLU A 70 7.47 6.47 -7.30
N ASN A 71 8.17 5.69 -8.12
CA ASN A 71 9.63 5.53 -8.07
C ASN A 71 10.17 5.06 -6.71
N VAL A 72 9.47 4.13 -6.08
CA VAL A 72 9.86 3.55 -4.78
C VAL A 72 10.33 2.11 -4.90
N ALA A 73 11.18 1.68 -3.96
CA ALA A 73 11.57 0.29 -3.79
C ALA A 73 10.77 -0.37 -2.64
N ALA A 74 10.60 -1.69 -2.70
CA ALA A 74 9.74 -2.43 -1.75
C ALA A 74 10.22 -2.36 -0.28
N ASP A 75 11.51 -2.14 -0.06
CA ASP A 75 12.12 -1.99 1.28
C ASP A 75 11.67 -0.72 2.02
N VAL A 76 11.00 0.22 1.35
CA VAL A 76 10.40 1.39 1.99
C VAL A 76 9.22 1.04 2.89
N ILE A 77 8.51 -0.07 2.62
CA ILE A 77 7.23 -0.38 3.27
C ILE A 77 7.40 -0.63 4.77
N PRO A 78 8.37 -1.44 5.26
CA PRO A 78 8.62 -1.58 6.69
C PRO A 78 8.86 -0.26 7.41
N ALA A 79 9.72 0.59 6.85
CA ALA A 79 10.06 1.89 7.44
C ALA A 79 8.83 2.82 7.48
N LEU A 80 7.98 2.77 6.45
CA LEU A 80 6.74 3.53 6.39
C LEU A 80 5.75 3.08 7.47
N ILE A 81 5.57 1.77 7.64
CA ILE A 81 4.71 1.18 8.67
C ILE A 81 5.20 1.57 10.07
N GLU A 82 6.49 1.44 10.34
CA GLU A 82 7.08 1.84 11.63
C GLU A 82 6.83 3.31 11.92
N ARG A 83 7.07 4.17 10.92
CA ARG A 83 6.83 5.60 11.04
C ARG A 83 5.36 5.92 11.29
N TRP A 84 4.42 5.29 10.59
CA TRP A 84 2.99 5.48 10.82
C TRP A 84 2.52 4.95 12.17
N ALA A 85 3.06 3.81 12.63
CA ALA A 85 2.75 3.26 13.93
C ALA A 85 3.26 4.15 15.08
N ALA A 86 4.35 4.89 14.86
CA ALA A 86 4.91 5.84 15.80
C ALA A 86 4.23 7.22 15.78
N ILE A 87 3.49 7.56 14.73
CA ILE A 87 2.75 8.81 14.63
C ILE A 87 1.48 8.71 15.47
N THR A 88 1.35 9.62 16.43
CA THR A 88 0.09 9.83 17.15
C THR A 88 -0.94 10.48 16.22
N ALA A 89 -2.23 10.21 16.45
CA ALA A 89 -3.30 10.86 15.69
C ALA A 89 -3.21 12.40 15.74
N LEU A 90 -2.70 12.96 16.86
CA LEU A 90 -2.47 14.40 17.00
C LEU A 90 -1.34 14.90 16.09
N GLU A 91 -0.22 14.20 15.99
CA GLU A 91 0.87 14.57 15.07
C GLU A 91 0.45 14.49 13.61
N PHE A 92 -0.40 13.52 13.26
CA PHE A 92 -0.99 13.43 11.93
C PHE A 92 -1.85 14.67 11.63
N ILE A 93 -2.81 14.98 12.52
CA ILE A 93 -3.69 16.14 12.41
C ILE A 93 -2.89 17.44 12.33
N VAL A 94 -1.89 17.64 13.19
CA VAL A 94 -1.07 18.87 13.18
C VAL A 94 -0.28 18.99 11.89
N ARG A 95 0.34 17.90 11.39
CA ARG A 95 1.07 17.94 10.14
C ARG A 95 0.15 18.24 8.95
N ASP A 96 -1.02 17.65 8.88
CA ASP A 96 -1.95 17.86 7.75
C ASP A 96 -2.68 19.22 7.83
N LEU A 97 -3.19 19.62 8.99
CA LEU A 97 -3.94 20.88 9.15
C LEU A 97 -3.04 22.12 9.26
N VAL A 98 -1.82 22.00 9.79
CA VAL A 98 -0.93 23.16 9.99
C VAL A 98 0.11 23.25 8.88
N ALA A 99 0.65 22.14 8.38
CA ALA A 99 1.69 22.20 7.34
C ALA A 99 1.14 22.31 5.91
N ALA A 100 -0.05 21.77 5.60
CA ALA A 100 -0.63 21.92 4.26
C ALA A 100 -0.88 23.40 3.88
N PRO A 101 -1.42 24.27 4.77
CA PRO A 101 -1.55 25.69 4.47
C PRO A 101 -0.21 26.43 4.39
N LEU A 102 0.80 26.03 5.17
CA LEU A 102 2.10 26.73 5.20
C LEU A 102 2.96 26.41 3.97
N LEU A 103 2.87 25.19 3.45
CA LEU A 103 3.48 24.78 2.17
C LEU A 103 2.81 25.47 0.97
N GLU A 104 1.48 25.59 0.98
CA GLU A 104 0.74 26.36 -0.04
C GLU A 104 1.05 27.86 0.01
N LEU A 105 1.48 28.39 1.16
CA LEU A 105 1.86 29.79 1.36
C LEU A 105 3.37 30.06 1.23
N ASN A 106 4.18 29.05 0.92
CA ASN A 106 5.63 29.18 0.71
C ASN A 106 6.40 29.77 1.92
N LEU A 107 5.96 29.47 3.14
CA LEU A 107 6.60 29.94 4.37
C LEU A 107 7.38 28.78 4.99
N GLU A 108 8.72 28.93 5.07
CA GLU A 108 9.60 27.98 5.75
C GLU A 108 9.48 28.13 7.28
N LEU A 109 9.62 27.01 8.00
CA LEU A 109 9.63 26.96 9.47
C LEU A 109 10.84 27.67 10.09
#